data_AF-A0A350WN16-F1
#
_entry.id   AF-A0A350WN16-F1
#
_cell.length_a   1.000
_cell.length_b   1.000
_cell.length_c   1.000
_cell.angle_alpha   90.00
_cell.angle_beta   90.00
_cell.angle_gamma   90.00
#
_symmetry.space_group_name_H-M   'P 1'
#
loop_
_entity.id
_entity.type
_entity.pdbx_description
1 polymer ?
#
loop_
_entity_poly.entity_id
_entity_poly.type
_entity_poly.pdbx_seq_one_letter_code
_entity_poly.pdbx_strand_id
1 'polypeptide(L)'
;MMERNSSNVRAATPQETTRQFYTSWREGFVLPMLIGMLVFGALALIPAILASENLIVDGVFIATYLILGLVTIVRFSYQIRMSAVLLGIFIIGIIELITHSILGDGLFFFLALIAFATMMLSPRAGVVAIILNLVTFAVSGWLIQNGTITPLNPFASPAKVADWFSAGAATTMFGAAFIYGFYRLEEEFTKAQKQVDATLNTLKEERFTLEQK
;
A
#
# COMPACT_ATOMS: atom_id res chain seq x y z
N MET A 1 27.43 43.76 26.40
CA MET A 1 26.33 43.73 25.41
C MET A 1 26.69 42.67 24.39
N MET A 2 26.04 41.51 24.42
CA MET A 2 26.18 40.46 23.40
C MET A 2 24.76 40.08 22.99
N GLU A 3 24.44 40.38 21.73
CA GLU A 3 23.18 40.08 21.08
C GLU A 3 22.92 38.57 21.14
N ARG A 4 21.85 38.20 21.83
CA ARG A 4 21.33 36.84 21.82
C ARG A 4 20.72 36.63 20.43
N ASN A 5 21.49 35.99 19.55
CA ASN A 5 21.08 35.57 18.21
C ASN A 5 19.79 34.74 18.34
N SER A 6 18.65 35.40 18.14
CA SER A 6 17.33 34.77 18.06
C SER A 6 17.30 34.00 16.76
N SER A 7 17.76 32.76 16.80
CA SER A 7 17.52 31.77 15.75
C SER A 7 16.02 31.80 15.45
N ASN A 8 15.68 32.29 14.26
CA ASN A 8 14.35 32.28 13.68
C ASN A 8 13.84 30.83 13.63
N VAL A 9 13.24 30.36 14.73
CA VAL A 9 12.34 29.22 14.71
C VAL A 9 11.09 29.74 14.02
N ARG A 10 11.07 29.71 12.68
CA ARG A 10 9.82 29.88 11.92
C ARG A 10 8.86 28.84 12.48
N ALA A 11 7.82 29.28 13.16
CA ALA A 11 6.72 28.40 13.53
C ALA A 11 6.25 27.72 12.24
N ALA A 12 6.31 26.39 12.20
CA ALA A 12 5.85 25.61 11.06
C ALA A 12 4.41 26.05 10.75
N THR A 13 4.14 26.33 9.48
CA THR A 13 2.79 26.69 9.06
C THR A 13 1.83 25.52 9.37
N PRO A 14 0.54 25.75 9.64
CA PRO A 14 -0.42 24.68 9.93
C PRO A 14 -0.41 23.55 8.89
N GLN A 15 -0.16 23.89 7.62
CA GLN A 15 -0.03 22.93 6.52
C GLN A 15 1.21 22.03 6.63
N GLU A 16 2.34 22.56 7.11
CA GLU A 16 3.57 21.79 7.35
C GLU A 16 3.41 20.83 8.52
N THR A 17 2.74 21.26 9.59
CA THR A 17 2.42 20.42 10.75
C THR A 17 1.49 19.27 10.39
N THR A 18 0.46 19.52 9.57
CA THR A 18 -0.41 18.46 9.03
C THR A 18 0.38 17.45 8.19
N ARG A 19 1.23 17.91 7.28
CA ARG A 19 2.03 17.03 6.42
C ARG A 19 3.02 16.18 7.22
N GLN A 20 3.63 16.75 8.27
CA GLN A 20 4.50 16.02 9.19
C GLN A 20 3.73 14.98 9.99
N PHE A 21 2.52 15.30 10.47
CA PHE A 21 1.66 14.34 11.16
C PHE A 21 1.24 13.15 10.27
N TYR A 22 0.91 13.40 8.99
CA TYR A 22 0.63 12.30 8.06
C TYR A 22 1.85 11.41 7.82
N THR A 23 3.01 12.02 7.68
CA THR A 23 4.26 11.27 7.49
C THR A 23 4.56 10.44 8.74
N SER A 24 4.35 11.00 9.94
CA SER A 24 4.58 10.30 11.20
C SER A 24 3.56 9.19 11.47
N TRP A 25 2.29 9.38 11.12
CA TRP A 25 1.28 8.31 11.22
C TRP A 25 1.60 7.15 10.28
N ARG A 26 1.95 7.44 9.02
CA ARG A 26 2.34 6.41 8.05
C ARG A 26 3.57 5.64 8.52
N GLU A 27 4.61 6.33 8.99
CA GLU A 27 5.80 5.71 9.56
C GLU A 27 5.47 4.86 10.80
N GLY A 28 4.55 5.32 11.65
CA GLY A 28 4.06 4.58 12.81
C GLY A 28 3.26 3.31 12.46
N PHE A 29 2.56 3.31 11.33
CA PHE A 29 1.78 2.15 10.86
C PHE A 29 2.66 1.05 10.24
N VAL A 30 3.79 1.40 9.62
CA VAL A 30 4.65 0.47 8.88
C VAL A 30 5.12 -0.70 9.73
N LEU A 31 5.68 -0.43 10.92
CA LEU A 31 6.34 -1.47 11.69
C LEU A 31 5.35 -2.54 12.22
N PRO A 32 4.22 -2.16 12.84
CA PRO A 32 3.19 -3.14 13.21
C PRO A 32 2.67 -3.93 12.00
N MET A 33 2.46 -3.28 10.86
CA MET A 33 2.01 -3.94 9.64
C MET A 33 3.04 -4.97 9.15
N LEU A 34 4.32 -4.59 9.07
CA LEU A 34 5.41 -5.47 8.64
C LEU A 34 5.55 -6.68 9.58
N ILE A 35 5.48 -6.46 10.89
CA ILE A 35 5.49 -7.55 11.88
C ILE A 35 4.28 -8.47 11.66
N GLY A 36 3.09 -7.91 11.47
CA GLY A 36 1.89 -8.69 11.15
C GLY A 36 2.06 -9.52 9.88
N MET A 37 2.55 -8.91 8.80
CA MET A 37 2.83 -9.61 7.54
C MET A 37 3.88 -10.72 7.71
N LEU A 38 4.90 -10.56 8.56
CA LEU A 38 5.84 -11.63 8.85
C LEU A 38 5.19 -12.79 9.62
N VAL A 39 4.42 -12.48 10.66
CA VAL A 39 3.76 -13.52 11.49
C VAL A 39 2.75 -14.30 10.65
N PHE A 40 1.82 -13.62 9.99
CA PHE A 40 0.80 -14.28 9.16
C PHE A 40 1.39 -14.85 7.87
N GLY A 41 2.42 -14.20 7.32
CA GLY A 41 3.15 -14.70 6.16
C GLY A 41 3.86 -16.02 6.46
N ALA A 42 4.47 -16.18 7.64
CA ALA A 42 5.05 -17.47 8.05
C ALA A 42 3.99 -18.59 8.09
N LEU A 43 2.81 -18.28 8.65
CA LEU A 43 1.70 -19.22 8.75
C LEU A 43 1.15 -19.62 7.38
N ALA A 44 1.14 -18.70 6.41
CA ALA A 44 0.72 -18.96 5.04
C ALA A 44 1.81 -19.66 4.20
N LEU A 45 3.09 -19.34 4.43
CA LEU A 45 4.22 -19.82 3.64
C LEU A 45 4.40 -21.34 3.77
N ILE A 46 4.27 -21.88 4.99
CA ILE A 46 4.46 -23.31 5.25
C ILE A 46 3.52 -24.18 4.40
N PRO A 47 2.19 -24.01 4.46
CA PRO A 47 1.29 -24.81 3.62
C PRO A 47 1.46 -24.51 2.13
N ALA A 48 1.80 -23.27 1.74
CA ALA A 48 2.03 -22.92 0.34
C ALA A 48 3.22 -23.70 -0.27
N ILE A 49 4.35 -23.79 0.45
CA ILE A 49 5.52 -24.57 0.00
C ILE A 49 5.19 -26.07 -0.01
N LEU A 50 4.46 -26.58 0.99
CA LEU A 50 4.11 -28.00 1.06
C LEU A 50 3.13 -28.44 -0.05
N ALA A 51 2.29 -27.52 -0.53
CA ALA A 51 1.32 -27.78 -1.59
C ALA A 51 1.89 -27.55 -3.00
N SER A 52 3.00 -26.83 -3.11
CA SER A 52 3.62 -26.50 -4.38
C SER A 52 4.52 -27.65 -4.86
N GLU A 53 4.40 -28.00 -6.14
CA GLU A 53 5.27 -28.98 -6.81
C GLU A 53 6.39 -28.29 -7.63
N ASN A 54 6.46 -26.95 -7.60
CA ASN A 54 7.35 -26.18 -8.45
C ASN A 54 8.39 -25.40 -7.63
N LEU A 55 9.65 -25.83 -7.74
CA LEU A 55 10.79 -25.22 -7.05
C LEU A 55 10.97 -23.72 -7.34
N ILE A 56 10.54 -23.24 -8.52
CA ILE A 56 10.62 -21.82 -8.86
C ILE A 56 9.59 -21.03 -8.04
N VAL A 57 8.37 -21.55 -7.91
CA VAL A 57 7.30 -20.94 -7.10
C VAL A 57 7.73 -20.87 -5.63
N ASP A 58 8.26 -21.98 -5.09
CA ASP A 58 8.77 -22.05 -3.71
C ASP A 58 9.89 -21.03 -3.49
N GLY A 59 10.86 -21.00 -4.42
CA GLY A 59 11.98 -20.08 -4.37
C GLY A 59 11.54 -18.62 -4.31
N VAL A 60 10.51 -18.24 -5.08
CA VAL A 60 10.01 -16.86 -5.05
C VAL A 60 9.21 -16.55 -3.79
N PHE A 61 8.40 -17.48 -3.28
CA PHE A 61 7.71 -17.28 -2.00
C PHE A 61 8.71 -17.11 -0.84
N ILE A 62 9.72 -17.97 -0.77
CA ILE A 62 10.79 -17.88 0.21
C ILE A 62 11.57 -16.57 0.04
N ALA A 63 11.98 -16.22 -1.17
CA ALA A 63 12.73 -14.99 -1.43
C ALA A 63 11.93 -13.74 -1.05
N THR A 64 10.65 -13.69 -1.40
CA THR A 64 9.77 -12.56 -1.05
C THR A 64 9.61 -12.44 0.46
N TYR A 65 9.44 -13.57 1.17
CA TYR A 65 9.36 -13.59 2.62
C TYR A 65 10.68 -13.15 3.29
N LEU A 66 11.83 -13.59 2.77
CA LEU A 66 13.14 -13.16 3.28
C LEU A 66 13.39 -11.67 3.04
N ILE A 67 13.01 -11.14 1.88
CA ILE A 67 13.09 -9.69 1.59
C ILE A 67 12.22 -8.92 2.58
N LEU A 68 10.99 -9.39 2.84
CA LEU A 68 10.10 -8.78 3.84
C LEU A 68 10.76 -8.77 5.23
N GLY A 69 11.38 -9.88 5.64
CA GLY A 69 12.11 -9.97 6.91
C GLY A 69 13.27 -8.99 6.97
N LEU A 70 14.06 -8.91 5.89
CA LEU A 70 15.19 -8.01 5.76
C LEU A 70 14.77 -6.55 5.90
N VAL A 71 13.72 -6.12 5.18
CA VAL A 71 13.26 -4.71 5.25
C VAL A 71 12.60 -4.35 6.57
N THR A 72 12.10 -5.34 7.30
CA THR A 72 11.53 -5.17 8.64
C THR A 72 12.62 -4.95 9.69
N ILE A 73 13.67 -5.77 9.67
CA ILE A 73 14.75 -5.74 10.67
C ILE A 73 15.73 -4.60 10.40
N VAL A 74 16.12 -4.41 9.14
CA VAL A 74 17.11 -3.39 8.76
C VAL A 74 16.45 -2.02 8.64
N ARG A 75 17.12 -0.99 9.16
CA ARG A 75 16.66 0.42 9.15
C ARG A 75 16.83 1.09 7.78
N PHE A 76 16.14 0.58 6.77
CA PHE A 76 16.03 1.27 5.48
C PHE A 76 15.14 2.50 5.57
N SER A 77 15.27 3.41 4.59
CA SER A 77 14.36 4.53 4.44
C SER A 77 12.93 4.04 4.21
N TYR A 78 11.95 4.85 4.64
CA TYR A 78 10.53 4.53 4.50
C TYR A 78 10.17 4.12 3.07
N GLN A 79 10.63 4.89 2.07
CA GLN A 79 10.33 4.63 0.67
C GLN A 79 10.82 3.24 0.23
N ILE A 80 12.05 2.86 0.60
CA ILE A 80 12.60 1.55 0.24
C ILE A 80 11.79 0.41 0.86
N ARG A 81 11.43 0.54 2.15
CA ARG A 81 10.62 -0.47 2.84
C ARG A 81 9.27 -0.66 2.15
N MET A 82 8.60 0.44 1.82
CA MET A 82 7.28 0.39 1.18
C MET A 82 7.34 -0.14 -0.23
N SER A 83 8.32 0.30 -1.03
CA SER A 83 8.51 -0.22 -2.38
C SER A 83 8.82 -1.72 -2.36
N ALA A 84 9.62 -2.21 -1.40
CA ALA A 84 9.89 -3.64 -1.27
C ALA A 84 8.64 -4.46 -0.92
N VAL A 85 7.81 -3.97 0.01
CA VAL A 85 6.53 -4.61 0.37
C VAL A 85 5.60 -4.65 -0.84
N LEU A 86 5.39 -3.53 -1.52
CA LEU A 86 4.50 -3.45 -2.67
C LEU A 86 5.00 -4.32 -3.83
N LEU A 87 6.31 -4.33 -4.07
CA LEU A 87 6.92 -5.21 -5.07
C LEU A 87 6.71 -6.68 -4.72
N GLY A 88 6.88 -7.06 -3.45
CA GLY A 88 6.62 -8.43 -2.99
C GLY A 88 5.17 -8.85 -3.21
N ILE A 89 4.21 -8.00 -2.84
CA ILE A 89 2.77 -8.26 -3.09
C ILE A 89 2.50 -8.43 -4.59
N PHE A 90 3.09 -7.57 -5.43
CA PHE A 90 2.92 -7.63 -6.88
C PHE A 90 3.52 -8.92 -7.47
N ILE A 91 4.72 -9.31 -7.05
CA ILE A 91 5.38 -10.55 -7.51
C ILE A 91 4.55 -11.77 -7.11
N ILE A 92 4.07 -11.83 -5.86
CA ILE A 92 3.19 -12.92 -5.41
C ILE A 92 1.90 -12.94 -6.24
N GLY A 93 1.28 -11.78 -6.49
CA GLY A 93 0.09 -11.68 -7.34
C GLY A 93 0.34 -12.20 -8.76
N ILE A 94 1.50 -11.91 -9.36
CA ILE A 94 1.88 -12.46 -10.67
C ILE A 94 2.01 -13.98 -10.62
N ILE A 95 2.67 -14.51 -9.59
CA ILE A 95 2.86 -15.96 -9.45
C ILE A 95 1.52 -16.66 -9.31
N GLU A 96 0.62 -16.13 -8.48
CA GLU A 96 -0.72 -16.69 -8.34
C GLU A 96 -1.51 -16.59 -9.63
N LEU A 97 -1.37 -15.48 -10.38
CA LEU A 97 -2.02 -15.32 -11.67
C LEU A 97 -1.52 -16.34 -12.71
N ILE A 98 -0.22 -16.62 -12.73
CA ILE A 98 0.36 -17.63 -13.64
C ILE A 98 0.01 -19.05 -13.16
N THR A 99 -0.11 -19.27 -11.86
CA THR A 99 -0.38 -20.60 -11.29
C THR A 99 -1.84 -20.98 -11.45
N HIS A 100 -2.76 -20.10 -11.06
CA HIS A 100 -4.20 -20.35 -10.95
C HIS A 100 -5.05 -19.62 -11.98
N SER A 101 -4.45 -18.82 -12.88
CA SER A 101 -5.15 -17.94 -13.82
C SER A 101 -5.97 -16.85 -13.11
N ILE A 102 -6.73 -16.06 -13.88
CA ILE A 102 -7.52 -14.91 -13.37
C ILE A 102 -8.66 -15.31 -12.42
N LEU A 103 -9.06 -16.59 -12.44
CA LEU A 103 -10.11 -17.15 -11.59
C LEU A 103 -9.58 -17.66 -10.25
N GLY A 104 -8.27 -17.59 -10.02
CA GLY A 104 -7.64 -17.91 -8.74
C GLY A 104 -7.83 -16.82 -7.68
N ASP A 105 -7.16 -17.00 -6.56
CA ASP A 105 -7.11 -16.08 -5.42
C ASP A 105 -6.08 -14.94 -5.61
N GLY A 106 -5.30 -14.97 -6.70
CA GLY A 106 -4.34 -13.92 -7.08
C GLY A 106 -4.91 -12.50 -7.06
N LEU A 107 -6.21 -12.33 -7.33
CA LEU A 107 -6.91 -11.03 -7.29
C LEU A 107 -6.81 -10.33 -5.94
N PHE A 108 -6.74 -11.07 -4.83
CA PHE A 108 -6.58 -10.47 -3.50
C PHE A 108 -5.26 -9.74 -3.36
N PHE A 109 -4.17 -10.25 -3.95
CA PHE A 109 -2.87 -9.60 -3.94
C PHE A 109 -2.88 -8.32 -4.77
N PHE A 110 -3.54 -8.32 -5.93
CA PHE A 110 -3.68 -7.12 -6.76
C PHE A 110 -4.53 -6.04 -6.09
N LEU A 111 -5.59 -6.42 -5.38
CA LEU A 111 -6.39 -5.49 -4.56
C LEU A 111 -5.59 -4.96 -3.36
N ALA A 112 -4.86 -5.84 -2.67
CA ALA A 112 -3.97 -5.46 -1.58
C ALA A 112 -2.91 -4.46 -2.05
N LEU A 113 -2.32 -4.68 -3.23
CA LEU A 113 -1.36 -3.75 -3.84
C LEU A 113 -1.96 -2.35 -3.98
N ILE A 114 -3.18 -2.22 -4.49
CA ILE A 114 -3.86 -0.92 -4.65
C ILE A 114 -4.12 -0.28 -3.27
N ALA A 115 -4.64 -1.06 -2.33
CA ALA A 115 -4.96 -0.57 -0.98
C ALA A 115 -3.69 -0.08 -0.25
N PHE A 116 -2.63 -0.89 -0.22
CA PHE A 116 -1.37 -0.53 0.43
C PHE A 116 -0.64 0.59 -0.32
N ALA A 117 -0.63 0.62 -1.65
CA ALA A 117 -0.04 1.72 -2.40
C ALA A 117 -0.74 3.06 -2.11
N THR A 118 -2.09 3.03 -2.05
CA THR A 118 -2.92 4.19 -1.68
C THR A 118 -2.56 4.70 -0.28
N MET A 119 -2.59 3.80 0.69
CA MET A 119 -2.50 4.15 2.10
C MET A 119 -1.08 4.53 2.53
N MET A 120 -0.07 3.80 2.03
CA MET A 120 1.32 3.94 2.47
C MET A 120 2.10 4.95 1.63
N LEU A 121 1.78 5.11 0.34
CA LEU A 121 2.49 6.07 -0.51
C LEU A 121 1.65 7.31 -0.79
N SER A 122 0.54 7.14 -1.52
CA SER A 122 -0.41 8.22 -1.81
C SER A 122 -1.59 7.71 -2.63
N PRO A 123 -2.73 8.43 -2.66
CA PRO A 123 -3.82 8.15 -3.59
C PRO A 123 -3.37 8.04 -5.06
N ARG A 124 -2.36 8.84 -5.48
CA ARG A 124 -1.78 8.78 -6.82
C ARG A 124 -1.07 7.46 -7.08
N ALA A 125 -0.33 6.93 -6.09
CA ALA A 125 0.30 5.62 -6.19
C ALA A 125 -0.75 4.49 -6.31
N GLY A 126 -1.91 4.64 -5.65
CA GLY A 126 -3.06 3.75 -5.84
C GLY A 126 -3.56 3.72 -7.28
N VAL A 127 -3.68 4.89 -7.93
CA VAL A 127 -4.06 4.98 -9.35
C VAL A 127 -3.03 4.28 -10.25
N VAL A 128 -1.74 4.49 -9.99
CA VAL A 128 -0.67 3.80 -10.72
C VAL A 128 -0.76 2.28 -10.54
N ALA A 129 -1.08 1.80 -9.33
CA ALA A 129 -1.28 0.38 -9.07
C ALA A 129 -2.47 -0.20 -9.84
N ILE A 130 -3.60 0.53 -9.97
CA ILE A 130 -4.72 0.11 -10.82
C ILE A 130 -4.26 -0.07 -12.26
N ILE A 131 -3.57 0.93 -12.83
CA ILE A 131 -3.09 0.88 -14.21
C ILE A 131 -2.15 -0.30 -14.40
N LEU A 132 -1.20 -0.49 -13.49
CA LEU A 132 -0.26 -1.61 -13.51
C LEU A 132 -0.97 -2.96 -13.49
N ASN A 133 -2.00 -3.11 -12.65
CA ASN A 133 -2.79 -4.34 -12.58
C ASN A 133 -3.56 -4.60 -13.87
N LEU A 134 -4.21 -3.59 -14.43
CA LEU A 134 -4.94 -3.72 -15.69
C LEU A 134 -4.04 -4.10 -16.86
N VAL A 135 -2.84 -3.52 -16.93
CA VAL A 135 -1.82 -3.91 -17.92
C VAL A 135 -1.38 -5.35 -17.69
N THR A 136 -1.15 -5.74 -16.43
CA THR A 136 -0.77 -7.12 -16.08
C THR A 136 -1.84 -8.12 -16.49
N PHE A 137 -3.12 -7.81 -16.26
CA PHE A 137 -4.24 -8.66 -16.67
C PHE A 137 -4.37 -8.73 -18.19
N ALA A 138 -4.21 -7.61 -18.89
CA ALA A 138 -4.28 -7.60 -20.36
C ALA A 138 -3.15 -8.44 -20.98
N VAL A 139 -1.91 -8.27 -20.52
CA VAL A 139 -0.74 -9.00 -21.02
C VAL A 139 -0.85 -10.49 -20.67
N SER A 140 -1.13 -10.82 -19.40
CA SER A 140 -1.22 -12.21 -18.95
C SER A 140 -2.40 -12.93 -19.60
N GLY A 141 -3.55 -12.26 -19.72
CA GLY A 141 -4.71 -12.77 -20.41
C GLY A 141 -4.43 -13.05 -21.87
N TRP A 142 -3.76 -12.13 -22.57
CA TRP A 142 -3.36 -12.36 -23.96
C TRP A 142 -2.39 -13.55 -24.11
N LEU A 143 -1.39 -13.68 -23.23
CA LEU A 143 -0.43 -14.79 -23.27
C LEU A 143 -1.08 -16.15 -22.99
N ILE A 144 -1.99 -16.21 -22.01
CA ILE A 144 -2.67 -17.45 -21.62
C ILE A 144 -3.70 -17.87 -22.68
N GLN A 145 -4.49 -16.93 -23.21
CA GLN A 145 -5.53 -17.24 -24.20
C GLN A 145 -4.95 -17.71 -25.53
N ASN A 146 -3.75 -17.24 -25.90
CA ASN A 146 -3.04 -17.70 -27.09
C ASN A 146 -2.24 -19.01 -26.86
N GLY A 147 -2.28 -19.58 -25.66
CA GLY A 147 -1.53 -20.78 -25.30
C GLY A 147 0.00 -20.58 -25.27
N THR A 148 0.49 -19.33 -25.23
CA THR A 148 1.92 -19.04 -25.10
C THR A 148 2.42 -19.40 -23.70
N ILE A 149 1.58 -19.20 -22.69
CA ILE A 149 1.80 -19.63 -21.31
C ILE A 149 0.60 -20.48 -20.89
N THR A 150 0.85 -21.65 -20.35
CA THR A 150 -0.18 -22.47 -19.70
C THR A 150 -0.13 -22.28 -18.19
N PRO A 151 -1.28 -22.25 -17.49
CA PRO A 151 -1.28 -22.19 -16.03
C PRO A 151 -0.43 -23.31 -15.42
N LEU A 152 0.34 -23.00 -14.37
CA LEU A 152 1.20 -23.99 -13.73
C LEU A 152 0.39 -25.05 -12.99
N ASN A 153 -0.77 -24.69 -12.45
CA ASN A 153 -1.70 -25.66 -11.88
C ASN A 153 -2.54 -26.30 -13.02
N PRO A 154 -2.37 -27.60 -13.30
CA PRO A 154 -3.12 -28.28 -14.36
C PRO A 154 -4.62 -28.39 -14.08
N PHE A 155 -5.04 -28.18 -12.83
CA PHE A 155 -6.43 -28.17 -12.41
C PHE A 155 -7.05 -26.77 -12.39
N ALA A 156 -6.31 -25.73 -12.82
CA ALA A 156 -6.85 -24.38 -12.91
C ALA A 156 -8.01 -24.32 -13.90
N SER A 157 -9.11 -23.66 -13.48
CA SER A 157 -10.28 -23.46 -14.34
C SER A 157 -9.91 -22.64 -15.57
N PRO A 158 -10.22 -23.10 -16.80
CA PRO A 158 -9.96 -22.34 -18.01
C PRO A 158 -10.75 -21.01 -18.00
N ALA A 159 -10.02 -19.90 -18.00
CA ALA A 159 -10.62 -18.57 -18.02
C ALA A 159 -11.02 -18.16 -19.44
N LYS A 160 -12.20 -17.59 -19.61
CA LYS A 160 -12.66 -16.97 -20.86
C LYS A 160 -12.26 -15.51 -20.91
N VAL A 161 -12.21 -14.91 -22.10
CA VAL A 161 -11.91 -13.48 -22.27
C VAL A 161 -12.81 -12.58 -21.40
N ALA A 162 -14.09 -12.95 -21.25
CA ALA A 162 -15.03 -12.24 -20.39
C ALA A 162 -14.61 -12.22 -18.91
N ASP A 163 -13.94 -13.26 -18.41
CA ASP A 163 -13.49 -13.34 -17.01
C ASP A 163 -12.38 -12.31 -16.75
N TRP A 164 -11.50 -12.06 -17.72
CA TRP A 164 -10.45 -11.05 -17.63
C TRP A 164 -11.01 -9.62 -17.61
N PHE A 165 -12.01 -9.33 -18.44
CA PHE A 165 -12.71 -8.06 -18.41
C PHE A 165 -13.47 -7.87 -17.09
N SER A 166 -14.15 -8.91 -16.61
CA SER A 166 -14.87 -8.89 -15.33
C SER A 166 -13.93 -8.63 -14.16
N ALA A 167 -12.79 -9.34 -14.10
CA ALA A 167 -11.78 -9.15 -13.06
C ALA A 167 -11.15 -7.75 -13.11
N GLY A 168 -10.86 -7.23 -14.30
CA GLY A 168 -10.37 -5.87 -14.48
C GLY A 168 -11.38 -4.81 -14.01
N ALA A 169 -12.66 -4.99 -14.36
CA ALA A 169 -13.73 -4.10 -13.92
C ALA A 169 -13.93 -4.15 -12.40
N ALA A 170 -13.98 -5.34 -11.80
CA ALA A 170 -14.11 -5.53 -10.37
C ALA A 170 -12.91 -4.92 -9.61
N THR A 171 -11.69 -5.19 -10.08
CA THR A 171 -10.46 -4.64 -9.49
C THR A 171 -10.45 -3.12 -9.55
N THR A 172 -10.87 -2.54 -10.67
CA THR A 172 -10.98 -1.08 -10.82
C THR A 172 -12.05 -0.50 -9.90
N MET A 173 -13.21 -1.15 -9.78
CA MET A 173 -14.31 -0.72 -8.92
C MET A 173 -13.87 -0.69 -7.44
N PHE A 174 -13.31 -1.78 -6.92
CA PHE A 174 -12.83 -1.84 -5.53
C PHE A 174 -11.61 -0.94 -5.31
N GLY A 175 -10.68 -0.90 -6.27
CA GLY A 175 -9.51 -0.03 -6.21
C GLY A 175 -9.90 1.45 -6.15
N ALA A 176 -10.85 1.89 -6.98
CA ALA A 176 -11.37 3.25 -6.95
C ALA A 176 -12.06 3.56 -5.61
N ALA A 177 -12.81 2.61 -5.05
CA ALA A 177 -13.42 2.76 -3.73
C ALA A 177 -12.37 2.94 -2.62
N PHE A 178 -11.28 2.16 -2.64
CA PHE A 178 -10.17 2.34 -1.68
C PHE A 178 -9.49 3.70 -1.82
N ILE A 179 -9.18 4.11 -3.05
CA ILE A 179 -8.54 5.41 -3.33
C ILE A 179 -9.43 6.56 -2.87
N TYR A 180 -10.70 6.55 -3.26
CA TYR A 180 -11.64 7.61 -2.90
C TYR A 180 -11.91 7.65 -1.39
N GLY A 181 -12.10 6.49 -0.77
CA GLY A 181 -12.28 6.37 0.68
C GLY A 181 -11.10 6.97 1.44
N PHE A 182 -9.88 6.62 1.04
CA PHE A 182 -8.68 7.16 1.68
C PHE A 182 -8.49 8.66 1.41
N TYR A 183 -8.70 9.10 0.17
CA TYR A 183 -8.63 10.52 -0.19
C TYR A 183 -9.59 11.37 0.65
N ARG A 184 -10.83 10.91 0.84
CA ARG A 184 -11.83 11.62 1.63
C ARG A 184 -11.46 11.65 3.12
N LEU A 185 -10.92 10.57 3.67
CA LEU A 185 -10.40 10.56 5.04
C LEU A 185 -9.28 11.60 5.22
N GLU A 186 -8.32 11.62 4.29
CA GLU A 186 -7.20 12.59 4.31
C GLU A 186 -7.70 14.04 4.25
N GLU A 187 -8.71 14.30 3.43
CA GLU A 187 -9.32 15.63 3.33
C GLU A 187 -10.02 16.04 4.64
N GLU A 188 -10.84 15.16 5.22
CA GLU A 188 -11.60 15.44 6.44
C GLU A 188 -10.70 15.61 7.67
N PHE A 189 -9.67 14.78 7.83
CA PHE A 189 -8.67 14.97 8.89
C PHE A 189 -7.94 16.31 8.77
N THR A 190 -7.61 16.71 7.54
CA THR A 190 -6.96 18.01 7.29
C THR A 190 -7.88 19.18 7.64
N LYS A 191 -9.18 19.08 7.32
CA LYS A 191 -10.19 20.07 7.71
C LYS A 191 -10.33 20.16 9.23
N ALA A 192 -10.46 19.01 9.90
CA ALA A 192 -10.61 18.94 11.35
C ALA A 192 -9.42 19.57 12.08
N GLN A 193 -8.19 19.30 11.62
CA GLN A 193 -6.99 19.89 12.22
C GLN A 193 -6.96 21.42 12.06
N LYS A 194 -7.29 21.95 10.88
CA LYS A 194 -7.39 23.40 10.65
C LYS A 194 -8.42 24.06 11.58
N GLN A 195 -9.53 23.39 11.85
CA GLN A 195 -10.56 23.90 12.75
C GLN A 195 -10.07 23.92 14.20
N VAL A 196 -9.40 22.86 14.66
CA VAL A 196 -8.79 22.81 16.00
C VAL A 196 -7.75 23.91 16.18
N ASP A 197 -6.86 24.10 15.21
CA ASP A 197 -5.84 25.15 15.25
C ASP A 197 -6.47 26.55 15.31
N ALA A 198 -7.53 26.79 14.53
CA ALA A 198 -8.27 28.05 14.56
C ALA A 198 -8.89 28.29 15.95
N THR A 199 -9.58 27.31 16.53
CA THR A 199 -10.18 27.43 17.87
C THR A 199 -9.14 27.67 18.95
N LEU A 200 -8.00 26.96 18.92
CA LEU A 200 -6.92 27.17 19.88
C LEU A 200 -6.30 28.57 19.78
N ASN A 201 -6.18 29.11 18.57
CA ASN A 201 -5.68 30.47 18.38
C ASN A 201 -6.68 31.51 18.92
N THR A 202 -7.98 31.34 18.66
CA THR A 202 -9.02 32.20 19.24
C THR A 202 -8.97 32.19 20.77
N LEU A 203 -8.85 31.02 21.39
CA LEU A 203 -8.76 30.90 22.86
C LEU A 203 -7.50 31.57 23.44
N LYS A 204 -6.36 31.51 22.72
CA LYS A 204 -5.14 32.22 23.13
C LYS A 204 -5.30 33.73 23.06
N GLU A 205 -5.94 34.24 22.01
CA GLU A 205 -6.24 35.66 21.85
C GLU A 205 -7.19 36.18 22.95
N GLU A 206 -8.24 35.41 23.26
CA GLU A 206 -9.16 35.73 24.35
C GLU A 206 -8.43 35.75 25.70
N ARG A 207 -7.60 34.74 26.00
CA ARG A 207 -6.80 34.71 27.24
C ARG A 207 -5.89 35.93 27.35
N PHE A 208 -5.19 36.28 26.28
CA PHE A 208 -4.29 37.43 26.26
C PHE A 208 -5.02 38.76 26.49
N THR A 209 -6.23 38.89 25.94
CA THR A 209 -7.09 40.06 26.14
C THR A 209 -7.59 40.18 27.59
N LEU A 210 -7.88 39.04 28.23
CA LEU A 210 -8.31 38.99 29.62
C LEU A 210 -7.17 39.25 30.62
N GLU A 211 -5.94 38.84 30.30
CA GLU A 211 -4.75 39.09 31.14
C GLU A 211 -4.26 40.54 31.11
N GLN A 212 -4.72 41.35 30.14
CA GLN A 212 -4.37 42.78 30.01
C GLN A 212 -5.36 43.73 30.70
N LYS A 213 -6.48 43.22 31.22
CA LYS A 213 -7.44 43.99 32.03
C LYS A 213 -7.18 43.80 33.52
#